data_AF-A0A7C0V3Y1-F1
#
_entry.id   AF-A0A7C0V3Y1-F1
#
_cell.length_a   1.000
_cell.length_b   1.000
_cell.length_c   1.000
_cell.angle_alpha   90.00
_cell.angle_beta   90.00
_cell.angle_gamma   90.00
#
_symmetry.space_group_name_H-M   'P 1'
#
loop_
_entity.id
_entity.type
_entity.pdbx_description
1 polymer ?
#
loop_
_entity_poly.entity_id
_entity_poly.type
_entity_poly.pdbx_seq_one_letter_code
_entity_poly.pdbx_strand_id
1 'polypeptide(L)'
;AQAGVAKAVAKSVEDGILPATDELVIIAKVFVHPTATDRHRVFINNFKAMRHAIRKAMEGRPTPEEATEHAENARHPFRESL
;
A
#
# COMPACT_ATOMS: atom_id res chain seq x y z
N ALA A 1 -6.57 -11.25 3.62
CA ALA A 1 -6.24 -9.96 3.00
C ALA A 1 -7.11 -8.83 3.55
N GLN A 2 -8.44 -8.89 3.36
CA GLN A 2 -9.39 -7.85 3.79
C GLN A 2 -9.22 -7.40 5.25
N ALA A 3 -9.07 -8.32 6.21
CA ALA A 3 -8.80 -7.95 7.60
C ALA A 3 -7.52 -7.11 7.81
N GLY A 4 -6.46 -7.38 7.02
CA GLY A 4 -5.22 -6.60 7.08
C GLY A 4 -5.41 -5.19 6.54
N VAL A 5 -6.16 -5.05 5.43
CA VAL A 5 -6.52 -3.76 4.84
C VAL A 5 -7.41 -2.95 5.79
N ALA A 6 -8.45 -3.55 6.37
CA ALA A 6 -9.34 -2.88 7.31
C ALA A 6 -8.58 -2.39 8.56
N LYS A 7 -7.69 -3.22 9.12
CA LYS A 7 -6.85 -2.82 10.25
C LYS A 7 -5.90 -1.68 9.88
N ALA A 8 -5.39 -1.65 8.65
CA ALA A 8 -4.52 -0.57 8.19
C ALA A 8 -5.27 0.77 8.11
N VAL A 9 -6.52 0.77 7.61
CA VAL A 9 -7.36 1.97 7.59
C VAL A 9 -7.62 2.47 9.00
N ALA A 10 -8.10 1.61 9.91
CA ALA A 10 -8.37 1.98 11.29
C ALA A 10 -7.13 2.54 12.01
N LYS A 11 -5.97 1.88 11.86
CA LYS A 11 -4.72 2.36 12.45
C LYS A 11 -4.20 3.65 11.81
N SER A 12 -4.45 3.88 10.52
CA SER A 12 -4.08 5.15 9.89
C SER A 12 -4.95 6.31 10.39
N VAL A 13 -6.22 6.08 10.76
CA VAL A 13 -7.06 7.08 11.42
C VAL A 13 -6.58 7.35 12.84
N GLU A 14 -6.32 6.29 13.62
CA GLU A 14 -5.80 6.41 15.00
C GLU A 14 -4.47 7.16 15.04
N ASP A 15 -3.57 6.89 14.09
CA ASP A 15 -2.26 7.53 14.00
C ASP A 15 -2.31 8.92 13.33
N GLY A 16 -3.50 9.43 12.98
CA GLY A 16 -3.71 10.76 12.37
C GLY A 16 -3.21 10.91 10.93
N ILE A 17 -2.86 9.82 10.26
CA ILE A 17 -2.47 9.82 8.84
C ILE A 17 -3.71 10.03 7.97
N LEU A 18 -4.81 9.37 8.31
CA LEU A 18 -6.13 9.62 7.73
C LEU A 18 -6.95 10.46 8.69
N PRO A 19 -7.72 11.44 8.19
CA PRO A 19 -8.68 12.14 9.03
C PRO A 19 -9.81 11.18 9.45
N ALA A 20 -10.35 11.39 10.66
CA ALA A 20 -11.58 10.72 11.08
C ALA A 20 -12.78 11.37 10.37
N THR A 21 -13.29 10.73 9.32
CA THR A 21 -14.38 11.26 8.49
C THR A 21 -15.11 10.13 7.75
N ASP A 22 -16.38 10.36 7.43
CA ASP A 22 -17.22 9.48 6.60
C ASP A 22 -17.29 9.94 5.14
N GLU A 23 -16.62 11.05 4.78
CA GLU A 23 -16.67 11.66 3.45
C GLU A 23 -15.58 11.14 2.49
N LEU A 24 -14.76 10.19 2.93
CA LEU A 24 -13.69 9.61 2.14
C LEU A 24 -14.05 8.21 1.66
N VAL A 25 -13.79 7.94 0.38
CA VAL A 25 -13.83 6.60 -0.20
C VAL A 25 -12.42 6.11 -0.53
N ILE A 26 -12.11 4.88 -0.13
CA ILE A 26 -10.84 4.22 -0.46
C ILE A 26 -11.10 3.07 -1.42
N ILE A 27 -10.51 3.14 -2.60
CA ILE A 27 -10.53 2.06 -3.59
C ILE A 27 -9.23 1.26 -3.45
N ALA A 28 -9.31 0.05 -2.90
CA ALA A 28 -8.15 -0.80 -2.68
C ALA A 28 -8.11 -1.97 -3.67
N LYS A 29 -7.10 -1.97 -4.57
CA LYS A 29 -6.76 -3.14 -5.37
C LYS A 29 -5.73 -3.98 -4.63
N VAL A 30 -6.12 -5.18 -4.22
CA VAL A 30 -5.30 -6.07 -3.40
C VAL A 30 -4.84 -7.26 -4.24
N PHE A 31 -3.54 -7.56 -4.18
CA PHE A 31 -2.96 -8.73 -4.83
C PHE A 31 -2.55 -9.79 -3.80
N VAL A 32 -2.98 -11.03 -4.02
CA VAL A 32 -2.52 -12.22 -3.30
C VAL A 32 -2.26 -13.29 -4.34
N HIS A 33 -1.05 -13.84 -4.34
CA HIS A 33 -0.70 -14.91 -5.27
C HIS A 33 -1.54 -16.17 -4.99
N PRO A 34 -2.03 -16.90 -6.02
CA PRO A 34 -2.87 -18.09 -5.83
C PRO A 34 -2.26 -19.19 -4.94
N THR A 35 -0.92 -19.30 -4.91
CA THR A 35 -0.21 -20.30 -4.10
C THR A 35 0.06 -19.86 -2.65
N ALA A 36 -0.41 -18.67 -2.24
CA ALA A 36 -0.20 -18.19 -0.88
C ALA A 36 -1.05 -18.99 0.13
N THR A 37 -0.39 -19.76 1.00
CA THR A 37 -1.05 -20.60 2.01
C THR A 37 -0.98 -20.02 3.43
N ASP A 38 0.04 -19.22 3.72
CA ASP A 38 0.22 -18.60 5.04
C ASP A 38 -0.70 -17.37 5.21
N ARG A 39 -1.81 -17.60 5.93
CA ARG A 39 -2.81 -16.57 6.23
C ARG A 39 -2.24 -15.41 7.05
N HIS A 40 -1.28 -15.67 7.94
CA HIS A 40 -0.65 -14.63 8.74
C HIS A 40 0.20 -13.72 7.85
N ARG A 41 1.00 -14.29 6.93
CA ARG A 41 1.76 -13.52 5.94
C ARG A 41 0.85 -12.69 5.04
N VAL A 42 -0.25 -13.27 4.55
CA VAL A 42 -1.25 -12.53 3.77
C VAL A 42 -1.81 -11.36 4.57
N PHE A 43 -2.11 -11.55 5.85
CA PHE A 43 -2.60 -10.47 6.71
C PHE A 43 -1.55 -9.36 6.90
N ILE A 44 -0.34 -9.70 7.36
CA ILE A 44 0.67 -8.71 7.76
C ILE A 44 1.22 -7.95 6.55
N ASN A 45 1.38 -8.61 5.40
CA ASN A 45 1.87 -7.96 4.19
C ASN A 45 0.84 -6.96 3.65
N ASN A 46 -0.45 -7.34 3.62
CA ASN A 46 -1.50 -6.43 3.18
C ASN A 46 -1.73 -5.28 4.17
N PHE A 47 -1.60 -5.52 5.47
CA PHE A 47 -1.62 -4.46 6.48
C PHE A 47 -0.50 -3.44 6.24
N LYS A 48 0.75 -3.90 6.10
CA LYS A 48 1.91 -3.02 5.87
C LYS A 48 1.80 -2.27 4.54
N ALA A 49 1.45 -2.97 3.46
CA ALA A 49 1.32 -2.38 2.13
C ALA A 49 0.22 -1.30 2.11
N MET A 50 -0.95 -1.58 2.68
CA MET A 50 -2.04 -0.61 2.74
C MET A 50 -1.68 0.62 3.58
N ARG A 51 -1.02 0.44 4.73
CA ARG A 51 -0.55 1.57 5.55
C ARG A 51 0.44 2.45 4.79
N HIS A 52 1.36 1.84 4.03
CA HIS A 52 2.30 2.58 3.22
C HIS A 52 1.60 3.33 2.08
N ALA A 53 0.66 2.69 1.39
CA ALA A 53 -0.11 3.31 0.31
C ALA A 53 -0.93 4.52 0.80
N ILE A 54 -1.61 4.38 1.94
CA ILE A 54 -2.35 5.48 2.58
C ILE A 54 -1.42 6.64 2.88
N ARG A 55 -0.29 6.39 3.55
CA ARG A 55 0.67 7.44 3.90
C ARG A 55 1.17 8.17 2.64
N LYS A 56 1.57 7.42 1.62
CA LYS A 56 2.06 8.00 0.36
C LYS A 56 1.00 8.83 -0.36
N ALA A 57 -0.24 8.35 -0.39
CA ALA A 57 -1.37 9.11 -0.94
C ALA A 57 -1.59 10.43 -0.17
N MET A 58 -1.60 10.39 1.17
CA MET A 58 -1.79 11.58 2.00
C MET A 58 -0.60 12.56 1.91
N GLU A 59 0.62 12.06 1.69
CA GLU A 59 1.83 12.85 1.45
C GLU A 59 1.91 13.41 0.01
N GLY A 60 1.04 12.97 -0.91
CA GLY A 60 1.13 13.33 -2.33
C GLY A 60 2.40 12.79 -3.01
N ARG A 61 2.90 11.63 -2.56
CA ARG A 61 4.17 11.04 -3.03
C ARG A 61 4.00 9.70 -3.74
N PRO A 62 4.92 9.35 -4.66
CA PRO A 62 6.00 10.20 -5.16
C PRO A 62 5.48 11.36 -6.03
N THR A 63 6.20 12.48 -6.05
CA THR A 63 5.91 13.56 -7.02
C THR A 63 6.40 13.18 -8.42
N PRO A 64 5.93 13.84 -9.49
CA PRO A 64 6.46 13.61 -10.84
C PRO A 64 7.98 13.78 -10.94
N GLU A 65 8.54 14.75 -10.24
CA GLU A 65 9.98 15.02 -10.20
C GLU A 65 10.74 13.90 -9.48
N GLU A 66 10.28 13.46 -8.31
CA GLU A 66 10.88 12.33 -7.59
C GLU A 66 10.82 11.05 -8.44
N ALA A 67 9.74 10.86 -9.20
CA ALA A 67 9.57 9.71 -10.07
C ALA A 67 10.54 9.73 -11.26
N THR A 68 10.75 10.88 -11.90
CA THR A 68 11.68 11.00 -13.04
C THR A 68 13.14 10.94 -12.60
N GLU A 69 13.50 11.52 -11.46
CA GLU A 69 14.84 11.47 -10.89
C GLU A 69 15.30 10.01 -10.63
N HIS A 70 14.39 9.17 -10.17
CA HIS A 70 14.71 7.79 -9.77
C HIS A 70 14.36 6.73 -10.84
N ALA A 71 13.80 7.12 -11.98
CA ALA A 71 13.29 6.21 -13.00
C ALA A 71 14.34 5.19 -13.50
N GLU A 72 15.56 5.65 -13.79
CA GLU A 72 16.65 4.80 -14.30
C GLU A 72 17.21 3.86 -13.22
N ASN A 73 17.27 4.34 -11.97
CA ASN A 73 17.83 3.61 -10.84
C ASN A 73 16.85 2.58 -10.26
N ALA A 74 15.56 2.72 -10.52
CA ALA A 74 14.54 1.78 -10.05
C ALA A 74 14.74 0.39 -10.70
N ARG A 75 14.80 -0.65 -9.87
CA ARG A 75 14.92 -2.05 -10.34
C ARG A 75 13.56 -2.74 -10.27
N HIS A 76 13.01 -3.09 -11.43
CA HIS A 76 11.78 -3.87 -11.48
C HIS A 76 12.10 -5.36 -11.23
N PRO A 77 11.40 -6.06 -10.32
CA PRO A 77 11.66 -7.47 -10.00
C PRO A 77 11.62 -8.42 -11.20
N PHE A 78 10.91 -8.03 -12.26
CA PHE A 78 10.81 -8.79 -13.50
C PHE A 78 11.54 -8.17 -14.71
N ARG A 79 12.44 -7.18 -14.50
CA ARG A 79 13.12 -6.47 -15.60
C ARG A 79 13.94 -7.41 -16.50
N GLU A 80 14.59 -8.39 -15.90
CA GLU A 80 15.50 -9.34 -16.58
C GLU A 80 14.85 -10.71 -16.78
N SER A 81 13.53 -10.83 -16.60
CA SER A 81 12.80 -12.11 -16.63
C SER A 81 12.36 -12.54 -18.04
N LEU A 82 13.03 -12.05 -19.08
CA LEU A 82 12.78 -12.39 -20.48
C LEU A 82 13.95 -13.19 -21.05
#